data_AF-A1K8U0-F1
#
_entry.id   AF-A1K8U0-F1
#
_cell.length_a   1.000
_cell.length_b   1.000
_cell.length_c   1.000
_cell.angle_alpha   90.00
_cell.angle_beta   90.00
_cell.angle_gamma   90.00
#
_symmetry.space_group_name_H-M   'P 1'
#
loop_
_entity.id
_entity.type
_entity.pdbx_description
1 polymer ?
#
loop_
_entity_poly.entity_id
_entity_poly.type
_entity_poly.pdbx_seq_one_letter_code
_entity_poly.pdbx_strand_id
1 'polypeptide(L)'
;MIAGTELVWLYIAANIVCCVLDEKKLKAAGQKAPMNWMVFLVPVYLWKRADLLNQKKHYFWAWIAAFVFSIMIGIGGSQAMIEEAACPVVTNIIKSQLFGSATCKAVSITEEVSSGFYKAVATLDNGNELRITIEERRDGQIYVQIPNQ
;
A
#
# COMPACT_ATOMS: atom_id res chain seq x y z
N MET A 1 -2.01 -9.34 11.01
CA MET A 1 -2.25 -8.17 10.14
C MET A 1 -3.74 -8.12 9.78
N ILE A 2 -4.55 -7.28 10.43
CA ILE A 2 -6.02 -7.21 10.24
C ILE A 2 -6.46 -5.80 9.78
N ALA A 3 -5.52 -4.87 9.59
CA ALA A 3 -5.86 -3.48 9.21
C ALA A 3 -6.24 -3.32 7.72
N GLY A 4 -5.89 -4.27 6.84
CA GLY A 4 -6.09 -4.11 5.39
C GLY A 4 -7.52 -4.35 4.92
N THR A 5 -8.20 -5.37 5.44
CA THR A 5 -9.51 -5.81 4.93
C THR A 5 -10.67 -4.92 5.38
N GLU A 6 -10.63 -4.40 6.61
CA GLU A 6 -11.68 -3.53 7.15
C GLU A 6 -11.74 -2.16 6.42
N LEU A 7 -10.57 -1.63 6.05
CA LEU A 7 -10.48 -0.37 5.30
C LEU A 7 -11.06 -0.50 3.89
N VAL A 8 -10.94 -1.67 3.26
CA VAL A 8 -11.51 -1.93 1.93
C VAL A 8 -13.04 -1.91 1.97
N TRP A 9 -13.65 -2.53 2.99
CA TRP A 9 -15.10 -2.52 3.15
C TRP A 9 -15.65 -1.13 3.43
N LEU A 10 -14.98 -0.34 4.29
CA LEU A 10 -15.33 1.06 4.54
C LEU A 10 -15.23 1.92 3.28
N TYR A 11 -14.15 1.73 2.50
CA TYR A 11 -13.96 2.42 1.22
C TYR A 11 -15.08 2.09 0.21
N ILE A 12 -15.43 0.80 0.08
CA ILE A 12 -16.51 0.35 -0.82
C ILE A 12 -17.86 0.93 -0.37
N ALA A 13 -18.18 0.84 0.93
CA ALA A 13 -19.42 1.36 1.48
C ALA A 13 -19.54 2.88 1.28
N ALA A 14 -18.47 3.63 1.53
CA ALA A 14 -18.44 5.08 1.30
C ALA A 14 -18.65 5.45 -0.17
N ASN A 15 -18.03 4.72 -1.11
CA ASN A 15 -18.24 4.94 -2.54
C ASN A 15 -19.70 4.69 -2.96
N ILE A 16 -20.31 3.60 -2.47
CA ILE A 16 -21.71 3.28 -2.78
C ILE A 16 -22.64 4.38 -2.26
N VAL A 17 -22.47 4.82 -1.00
CA VAL A 17 -23.29 5.90 -0.42
C VAL A 17 -23.15 7.19 -1.22
N CYS A 18 -21.92 7.57 -1.58
CA CYS A 18 -21.66 8.74 -2.42
C CYS A 18 -22.37 8.63 -3.78
N CYS A 19 -22.29 7.48 -4.46
CA CYS A 19 -22.97 7.26 -5.74
C CYS A 19 -24.50 7.36 -5.62
N VAL A 20 -25.10 6.79 -4.57
CA VAL A 20 -26.56 6.85 -4.35
C VAL A 20 -27.03 8.27 -4.07
N LEU A 21 -26.29 9.03 -3.25
CA LEU A 21 -26.59 10.44 -2.98
C LEU A 21 -26.45 11.30 -4.24
N ASP A 22 -25.45 10.99 -5.06
CA ASP A 22 -25.21 11.67 -6.33
C ASP A 22 -26.34 11.45 -7.33
N GLU A 23 -26.79 10.21 -7.47
CA GLU A 23 -27.92 9.84 -8.32
C GLU A 23 -29.22 10.50 -7.84
N LYS A 24 -29.47 10.53 -6.52
CA LYS A 24 -30.63 11.21 -5.94
C LYS A 24 -30.62 12.71 -6.24
N LYS A 25 -29.46 13.37 -6.11
CA LYS A 25 -29.31 14.80 -6.44
C LYS A 25 -29.50 15.08 -7.93
N LEU A 26 -28.99 14.22 -8.81
CA LEU A 26 -29.15 14.34 -10.26
C LEU A 26 -30.62 14.19 -10.69
N LYS A 27 -31.33 13.19 -10.13
CA LYS A 27 -32.76 12.99 -10.38
C LYS A 27 -33.61 14.13 -9.82
N ALA A 28 -33.27 14.65 -8.65
CA ALA A 28 -33.94 15.82 -8.07
C ALA A 28 -33.74 17.09 -8.91
N ALA A 29 -32.62 17.21 -9.63
CA ALA A 29 -32.35 18.29 -10.58
C ALA A 29 -33.00 18.08 -11.97
N GLY A 30 -33.79 17.02 -12.16
CA GLY A 30 -34.47 16.73 -13.43
C GLY A 30 -33.54 16.20 -14.53
N GLN A 31 -32.29 15.86 -14.20
CA GLN A 31 -31.30 15.37 -15.16
C GLN A 31 -31.27 13.83 -15.22
N LYS A 32 -31.08 13.29 -16.43
CA LYS A 32 -30.89 11.84 -16.62
C LYS A 32 -29.50 11.47 -16.12
N ALA A 33 -29.43 10.69 -15.04
CA ALA A 33 -28.17 10.17 -14.52
C ALA A 33 -27.47 9.30 -15.60
N PRO A 34 -26.14 9.35 -15.71
CA PRO A 34 -25.41 8.51 -16.66
C PRO A 34 -25.56 7.01 -16.31
N MET A 35 -25.50 6.18 -17.35
CA MET A 35 -25.82 4.74 -17.35
C MET A 35 -25.07 3.93 -16.27
N ASN A 36 -25.78 3.02 -15.58
CA ASN A 36 -25.32 2.29 -14.38
C ASN A 36 -23.99 1.54 -14.53
N TRP A 37 -23.64 1.03 -15.71
CA TRP A 37 -22.38 0.31 -15.94
C TRP A 37 -21.14 1.22 -15.92
N MET A 38 -21.30 2.52 -16.23
CA MET A 38 -20.19 3.47 -16.27
C MET A 38 -19.61 3.79 -14.88
N VAL A 39 -20.33 3.44 -13.80
CA VAL A 39 -19.85 3.56 -12.41
C VAL A 39 -18.57 2.75 -12.17
N PHE A 40 -18.40 1.62 -12.87
CA PHE A 40 -17.18 0.82 -12.79
C PHE A 40 -15.97 1.50 -13.46
N LEU A 41 -16.20 2.47 -14.33
CA LEU A 41 -15.17 3.33 -14.93
C LEU A 41 -15.29 4.74 -14.35
N VAL A 42 -14.92 4.87 -13.08
CA VAL A 42 -15.01 6.13 -12.30
C VAL A 42 -14.56 7.40 -13.05
N PRO A 43 -13.42 7.42 -13.78
CA PRO A 43 -13.02 8.63 -14.52
C PRO A 43 -13.98 8.98 -15.66
N VAL A 44 -14.55 7.98 -16.34
CA VAL A 44 -15.52 8.17 -17.43
C VAL A 44 -16.86 8.65 -16.87
N TYR A 45 -17.31 8.08 -15.75
CA TYR A 45 -18.53 8.52 -15.06
C TYR A 45 -18.45 9.99 -14.62
N LEU A 46 -17.37 10.38 -13.93
CA LEU A 46 -17.19 11.75 -13.45
C LEU A 46 -17.13 12.77 -14.58
N TRP A 47 -16.48 12.42 -15.70
CA TRP A 47 -16.43 13.29 -16.86
C TRP A 47 -17.79 13.43 -17.54
N LYS A 48 -18.50 12.32 -17.82
CA LYS A 48 -19.81 12.36 -18.48
C LYS A 48 -20.86 13.06 -17.62
N ARG A 49 -20.80 12.89 -16.30
CA ARG A 49 -21.62 13.63 -15.35
C ARG A 49 -21.36 15.13 -15.40
N ALA A 50 -20.09 15.55 -15.41
CA ALA A 50 -19.74 16.97 -15.47
C ALA A 50 -20.20 17.62 -16.78
N ASP A 51 -20.16 16.87 -17.88
CA ASP A 51 -20.63 17.30 -19.20
C ASP A 51 -22.15 17.46 -19.25
N LEU A 52 -22.90 16.49 -18.70
CA LEU A 52 -24.37 16.55 -18.58
C LEU A 52 -24.86 17.69 -17.68
N LEU A 53 -24.11 18.00 -16.62
CA LEU A 53 -24.41 19.07 -15.69
C LEU A 53 -23.89 20.45 -16.15
N ASN A 54 -23.12 20.52 -17.25
CA ASN A 54 -22.35 21.69 -17.67
C ASN A 54 -21.51 22.31 -16.53
N GLN A 55 -20.99 21.46 -15.65
CA GLN A 55 -20.22 21.85 -14.46
C GLN A 55 -18.72 21.73 -14.71
N LYS A 56 -17.93 22.51 -13.98
CA LYS A 56 -16.47 22.40 -14.03
C LYS A 56 -16.02 21.01 -13.54
N LYS A 57 -15.06 20.40 -14.24
CA LYS A 57 -14.58 19.02 -14.05
C LYS A 57 -13.71 18.81 -12.80
N HIS A 58 -13.93 19.56 -11.72
CA HIS A 58 -13.09 19.53 -10.51
C HIS A 58 -13.04 18.15 -9.85
N TYR A 59 -14.18 17.44 -9.80
CA TYR A 59 -14.26 16.10 -9.23
C TYR A 59 -13.45 15.06 -10.02
N PHE A 60 -13.38 15.19 -11.35
CA PHE A 60 -12.54 14.34 -12.19
C PHE A 60 -11.05 14.52 -11.83
N TRP A 61 -10.60 15.78 -11.73
CA TRP A 61 -9.22 16.07 -11.36
C TRP A 61 -8.87 15.65 -9.94
N ALA A 62 -9.79 15.81 -8.99
CA ALA A 62 -9.61 15.32 -7.62
C ALA A 62 -9.46 13.79 -7.58
N TRP A 63 -10.25 13.06 -8.36
CA TRP A 63 -10.14 11.60 -8.47
C TRP A 63 -8.81 11.17 -9.12
N ILE A 64 -8.40 11.82 -10.20
CA ILE A 64 -7.09 11.58 -10.85
C ILE A 64 -5.95 11.80 -9.83
N ALA A 65 -5.99 12.89 -9.07
CA ALA A 65 -4.97 13.17 -8.06
C ALA A 65 -4.94 12.09 -6.97
N ALA A 66 -6.11 11.67 -6.46
CA ALA A 66 -6.20 10.59 -5.48
C ALA A 66 -5.70 9.24 -6.03
N PHE A 67 -6.01 8.93 -7.30
CA PHE A 67 -5.56 7.71 -7.96
C PHE A 67 -4.04 7.67 -8.13
N VAL A 68 -3.44 8.77 -8.60
CA VAL A 68 -1.97 8.89 -8.71
C VAL A 68 -1.32 8.78 -7.34
N PHE A 69 -1.88 9.44 -6.32
CA PHE A 69 -1.38 9.36 -4.95
C PHE A 69 -1.44 7.93 -4.39
N SER A 70 -2.53 7.20 -4.65
CA SER A 70 -2.66 5.79 -4.26
C SER A 70 -1.60 4.89 -4.92
N ILE A 71 -1.29 5.13 -6.20
CA ILE A 71 -0.22 4.38 -6.90
C ILE A 71 1.14 4.68 -6.25
N MET A 72 1.42 5.95 -5.94
CA MET A 72 2.66 6.36 -5.28
C MET A 72 2.86 5.69 -3.92
N ILE A 73 1.80 5.60 -3.11
CA ILE A 73 1.85 4.86 -1.84
C ILE A 73 2.11 3.37 -2.07
N GLY A 74 1.45 2.77 -3.07
CA GLY A 74 1.59 1.34 -3.35
C GLY A 74 3.00 0.94 -3.80
N ILE A 75 3.69 1.81 -4.53
CA ILE A 75 5.05 1.54 -5.03
C ILE A 75 6.10 1.75 -3.92
N GLY A 76 5.93 2.71 -3.03
CA GLY A 76 6.93 3.04 -1.99
C GLY A 76 6.71 2.39 -0.62
N GLY A 77 5.48 1.99 -0.29
CA GLY A 77 5.13 1.55 1.06
C GLY A 77 5.54 0.12 1.41
N SER A 78 5.75 -0.75 0.42
CA SER A 78 6.05 -2.17 0.65
C SER A 78 7.44 -2.38 1.26
N GLN A 79 8.44 -1.63 0.80
CA GLN A 79 9.83 -1.79 1.26
C GLN A 79 10.01 -1.37 2.73
N ALA A 80 9.45 -0.22 3.12
CA ALA A 80 9.54 0.27 4.50
C ALA A 80 8.87 -0.69 5.52
N MET A 81 7.80 -1.38 5.11
CA MET A 81 7.15 -2.39 5.96
C MET A 81 8.02 -3.63 6.15
N ILE A 82 8.72 -4.07 5.10
CA ILE A 82 9.63 -5.22 5.15
C ILE A 82 10.84 -4.90 6.04
N GLU A 83 11.40 -3.69 5.93
CA GLU A 83 12.51 -3.21 6.75
C GLU A 83 12.17 -3.24 8.25
N GLU A 84 11.03 -2.67 8.64
CA GLU A 84 10.58 -2.64 10.03
C GLU A 84 10.28 -4.06 10.57
N ALA A 85 9.67 -4.92 9.75
CA ALA A 85 9.33 -6.29 10.16
C ALA A 85 10.55 -7.23 10.26
N ALA A 86 11.66 -6.91 9.59
CA ALA A 86 12.88 -7.72 9.64
C ALA A 86 13.68 -7.52 10.94
N CYS A 87 13.69 -6.32 11.54
CA CYS A 87 14.38 -6.00 12.79
C CYS A 87 14.19 -7.02 13.94
N PRO A 88 12.97 -7.43 14.32
CA PRO A 88 12.77 -8.40 15.38
C PRO A 88 13.30 -9.79 15.02
N VAL A 89 13.20 -10.19 13.75
CA VAL A 89 13.73 -11.47 13.27
C VAL A 89 15.25 -11.49 13.36
N VAL A 90 15.92 -10.43 12.91
CA VAL A 90 17.37 -10.26 13.00
C VAL A 90 17.84 -10.30 14.46
N THR A 91 17.14 -9.58 15.34
CA THR A 91 17.46 -9.56 16.77
C THR A 91 17.37 -10.95 17.41
N ASN A 92 16.37 -11.75 17.02
CA ASN A 92 16.23 -13.13 17.49
C ASN A 92 17.34 -14.03 16.96
N ILE A 93 17.76 -13.87 15.70
CA ILE A 93 18.88 -14.63 15.12
C ILE A 93 20.18 -14.31 15.86
N ILE A 94 20.46 -13.04 16.16
CA ILE A 94 21.67 -12.62 16.89
C ILE A 94 21.74 -13.28 18.28
N LYS A 95 20.62 -13.29 19.01
CA LYS A 95 20.56 -13.88 20.35
C LYS A 95 20.68 -15.40 20.34
N SER A 96 20.04 -16.06 19.37
CA SER A 96 19.92 -17.52 19.35
C SER A 96 21.07 -18.24 18.64
N GLN A 97 21.57 -17.69 17.53
CA GLN A 97 22.56 -18.35 16.68
C GLN A 97 23.96 -17.77 16.85
N LEU A 98 24.08 -16.44 17.00
CA LEU A 98 25.37 -15.76 17.13
C LEU A 98 25.79 -15.55 18.59
N PHE A 99 24.96 -15.93 19.55
CA PHE A 99 25.15 -15.70 20.99
C PHE A 99 25.53 -14.23 21.33
N GLY A 100 25.09 -13.29 20.48
CA GLY A 100 25.37 -11.87 20.63
C GLY A 100 24.30 -11.18 21.48
N SER A 101 24.68 -10.09 22.13
CA SER A 101 23.76 -9.24 22.91
C SER A 101 23.21 -8.03 22.13
N ALA A 102 23.68 -7.83 20.89
CA ALA A 102 23.32 -6.66 20.08
C ALA A 102 21.87 -6.73 19.59
N THR A 103 21.22 -5.56 19.50
CA THR A 103 19.85 -5.43 19.02
C THR A 103 19.79 -4.68 17.70
N CYS A 104 18.90 -5.10 16.81
CA CYS A 104 18.72 -4.42 15.53
C CYS A 104 17.98 -3.08 15.75
N LYS A 105 18.48 -2.01 15.12
CA LYS A 105 17.89 -0.67 15.18
C LYS A 105 17.24 -0.25 13.88
N ALA A 106 17.82 -0.64 12.75
CA ALA A 106 17.29 -0.35 11.43
C ALA A 106 17.72 -1.46 10.46
N VAL A 107 16.88 -1.70 9.45
CA VAL A 107 17.22 -2.53 8.30
C VAL A 107 17.00 -1.68 7.06
N SER A 108 17.94 -1.68 6.13
CA SER A 108 17.83 -0.95 4.86
C SER A 108 17.99 -1.91 3.69
N ILE A 109 16.97 -2.00 2.83
CA ILE A 109 17.01 -2.81 1.61
C ILE A 109 17.94 -2.14 0.60
N THR A 110 18.95 -2.89 0.14
CA THR A 110 19.94 -2.41 -0.84
C THR A 110 19.51 -2.71 -2.26
N GLU A 111 18.98 -3.91 -2.51
CA GLU A 111 18.52 -4.33 -3.84
C GLU A 111 17.48 -5.44 -3.74
N GLU A 112 16.55 -5.46 -4.69
CA GLU A 112 15.67 -6.60 -4.95
C GLU A 112 16.31 -7.48 -6.02
N VAL A 113 16.64 -8.72 -5.67
CA VAL A 113 17.31 -9.66 -6.58
C VAL A 113 16.29 -10.44 -7.40
N SER A 114 15.14 -10.76 -6.80
CA SER A 114 14.01 -11.42 -7.44
C SER A 114 12.73 -11.07 -6.70
N SER A 115 11.57 -11.34 -7.30
CA SER A 115 10.27 -11.04 -6.68
C SER A 115 10.16 -11.72 -5.31
N GLY A 116 10.10 -10.91 -4.25
CA GLY A 116 10.06 -11.39 -2.86
C GLY A 116 11.41 -11.77 -2.27
N PHE A 117 12.54 -11.44 -2.93
CA PHE A 117 13.90 -11.73 -2.45
C PHE A 117 14.79 -10.48 -2.47
N TYR A 118 15.17 -10.01 -1.30
CA TYR A 118 15.82 -8.72 -1.08
C TYR A 118 17.16 -8.88 -0.39
N LYS A 119 18.19 -8.14 -0.82
CA LYS A 119 19.40 -7.93 -0.01
C LYS A 119 19.23 -6.69 0.84
N ALA A 120 19.59 -6.80 2.11
CA ALA A 120 19.47 -5.70 3.05
C ALA A 120 20.67 -5.66 4.01
N VAL A 121 20.82 -4.52 4.68
CA VAL A 121 21.82 -4.29 5.72
C VAL A 121 21.10 -3.94 7.02
N ALA A 122 21.36 -4.69 8.07
CA ALA A 122 20.85 -4.42 9.41
C ALA A 122 21.89 -3.63 10.22
N THR A 123 21.52 -2.46 10.72
CA THR A 123 22.32 -1.65 11.64
C THR A 123 21.96 -2.02 13.07
N LEU A 124 22.98 -2.34 13.87
CA LEU A 124 22.83 -2.75 15.26
C LEU A 124 23.04 -1.57 16.22
N ASP A 125 22.58 -1.73 17.46
CA ASP A 125 22.74 -0.75 18.55
C ASP A 125 24.20 -0.45 18.93
N ASN A 126 25.11 -1.38 18.67
CA ASN A 126 26.55 -1.20 18.87
C ASN A 126 27.25 -0.50 17.68
N GLY A 127 26.50 -0.10 16.65
CA GLY A 127 27.03 0.54 15.43
C GLY A 127 27.58 -0.43 14.39
N ASN A 128 27.57 -1.74 14.63
CA ASN A 128 27.96 -2.72 13.62
C ASN A 128 26.83 -2.93 12.59
N GLU A 129 27.24 -3.27 11.38
CA GLU A 129 26.33 -3.60 10.28
C GLU A 129 26.41 -5.09 9.96
N LEU A 130 25.25 -5.71 9.74
CA LEU A 130 25.12 -7.11 9.36
C LEU A 130 24.40 -7.20 8.02
N ARG A 131 25.06 -7.81 7.02
CA ARG A 131 24.46 -8.08 5.72
C ARG A 131 23.51 -9.27 5.85
N ILE A 132 22.27 -9.07 5.42
CA ILE A 132 21.22 -10.07 5.49
C ILE A 132 20.50 -10.20 4.16
N THR A 133 19.80 -11.31 4.00
CA THR A 133 18.92 -11.56 2.87
C THR A 133 17.52 -11.86 3.39
N ILE A 134 16.53 -11.22 2.79
CA ILE A 134 15.13 -11.28 3.21
C ILE A 134 14.34 -11.97 2.10
N GLU A 135 13.61 -13.02 2.46
CA GLU A 135 12.72 -13.77 1.56
C GLU A 135 11.29 -13.69 2.09
N GLU A 136 10.37 -13.21 1.25
CA GLU A 136 8.94 -13.19 1.52
C GLU A 136 8.30 -14.49 1.00
N ARG A 137 7.80 -15.34 1.90
CA ARG A 137 7.07 -16.57 1.51
C ARG A 137 5.60 -16.27 1.23
N ARG A 138 4.97 -17.18 0.48
CA ARG A 138 3.53 -17.14 0.09
C ARG A 138 2.56 -17.00 1.27
N ASP A 139 2.97 -17.35 2.48
CA ASP A 139 2.17 -17.25 3.70
C ASP A 139 2.27 -15.87 4.38
N GLY A 140 2.96 -14.90 3.75
CA GLY A 140 3.23 -13.57 4.31
C GLY A 140 4.25 -13.56 5.45
N GLN A 141 5.00 -14.66 5.61
CA GLN A 141 6.08 -14.76 6.59
C GLN A 141 7.39 -14.30 5.95
N ILE A 142 8.09 -13.40 6.65
CA ILE A 142 9.39 -12.86 6.25
C ILE A 142 10.48 -13.73 6.87
N TYR A 143 11.30 -14.34 6.02
CA TYR A 143 12.43 -15.16 6.45
C TYR A 143 13.73 -14.40 6.23
N VAL A 144 14.56 -14.31 7.27
CA VAL A 144 15.85 -13.62 7.21
C VAL A 144 16.97 -14.66 7.27
N GLN A 145 17.91 -14.56 6.33
CA GLN A 145 19.09 -15.41 6.25
C GLN A 145 20.35 -14.56 6.33
N ILE A 146 21.35 -15.07 7.05
CA ILE A 146 22.70 -14.51 7.05
C ILE A 146 23.52 -15.36 6.08
N PRO A 147 24.14 -14.78 5.04
CA PRO A 147 25.00 -15.54 4.16
C PRO A 147 26.16 -16.14 4.97
N ASN A 148 26.41 -17.45 4.82
CA ASN A 148 27.56 -18.09 5.45
C ASN A 148 28.84 -17.39 4.99
N GLN A 149 29.64 -16.95 5.96
CA GLN A 149 30.98 -16.38 5.77
C GLN A 149 31.98 -17.52 5.62
#